data_AF-A0A1X7UV84-F1
#
_entry.id   AF-A0A1X7UV84-F1
#
_cell.length_a   1.000
_cell.length_b   1.000
_cell.length_c   1.000
_cell.angle_alpha   90.00
_cell.angle_beta   90.00
_cell.angle_gamma   90.00
#
_symmetry.space_group_name_H-M   'P 1'
#
loop_
_entity.id
_entity.type
_entity.pdbx_description
1 polymer ?
#
loop_
_entity_poly.entity_id
_entity_poly.type
_entity_poly.pdbx_seq_one_letter_code
_entity_poly.pdbx_strand_id
1 'polypeptide(L)'
;MYEIWSIGHKPFEIDTNQECIRLVDSGYRLPPPPGCPKPMYKLMMQCWNPDTHNRPSFSDTSSSLSSPDKQLLMINKEDPVTVLGGALETSHSLYTDLQYMYKN
;
A
#
# COMPACT_ATOMS: atom_id res chain seq x y z
N MET A 1 1.51 -8.17 -0.75
CA MET A 1 0.44 -7.42 -0.04
C MET A 1 -0.40 -6.60 -1.01
N TYR A 2 0.20 -5.69 -1.78
CA TYR A 2 -0.54 -4.86 -2.76
C TYR A 2 -1.40 -5.67 -3.73
N GLU A 3 -0.79 -6.62 -4.45
CA GLU A 3 -1.50 -7.47 -5.43
C GLU A 3 -2.67 -8.26 -4.83
N ILE A 4 -2.59 -8.63 -3.56
CA ILE A 4 -3.68 -9.33 -2.85
C ILE A 4 -4.88 -8.39 -2.68
N TRP A 5 -4.63 -7.15 -2.24
CA TRP A 5 -5.67 -6.15 -2.02
C TRP A 5 -6.19 -5.51 -3.31
N SER A 6 -5.39 -5.50 -4.37
CA SER A 6 -5.80 -5.06 -5.70
C SER A 6 -6.43 -6.18 -6.54
N ILE A 7 -6.72 -7.35 -5.96
CA ILE A 7 -7.34 -8.49 -6.67
C ILE A 7 -6.54 -8.90 -7.91
N GLY A 8 -5.20 -8.92 -7.79
CA GLY A 8 -4.28 -9.40 -8.82
C GLY A 8 -3.88 -8.35 -9.86
N HIS A 9 -4.25 -7.08 -9.72
CA HIS A 9 -3.76 -6.03 -10.61
C HIS A 9 -2.23 -5.92 -10.56
N LYS A 10 -1.62 -5.83 -11.75
CA LYS A 10 -0.18 -5.69 -11.91
C LYS A 10 0.30 -4.35 -11.33
N PRO A 11 1.29 -4.34 -10.41
CA PRO A 11 1.92 -3.11 -9.95
C PRO A 11 2.57 -2.35 -11.10
N PHE A 12 2.40 -1.02 -11.15
CA PHE A 12 2.96 -0.15 -12.19
C PHE A 12 2.61 -0.62 -13.61
N GLU A 13 1.35 -1.01 -13.84
CA GLU A 13 0.90 -1.66 -15.08
C GLU A 13 1.21 -0.85 -16.35
N ILE A 14 1.12 0.49 -16.25
CA ILE A 14 1.30 1.42 -17.36
C ILE A 14 2.74 1.91 -17.55
N ASP A 15 3.64 1.59 -16.62
CA ASP A 15 5.01 2.07 -16.61
C ASP A 15 5.97 1.00 -17.14
N THR A 16 6.99 1.44 -17.88
CA THR A 16 8.14 0.58 -18.20
C THR A 16 9.00 0.35 -16.95
N ASN A 17 9.81 -0.72 -16.95
CA ASN A 17 10.73 -0.98 -15.82
C ASN A 17 11.64 0.21 -15.49
N GLN A 18 12.11 0.96 -16.49
CA GLN A 18 12.94 2.16 -16.28
C GLN A 18 12.15 3.33 -15.68
N GLU A 19 10.86 3.46 -15.99
CA GLU A 19 9.98 4.43 -15.35
C GLU A 19 9.67 4.03 -13.91
N CYS A 20 9.38 2.75 -13.66
CA CYS A 20 9.16 2.22 -12.31
C CYS A 20 10.33 2.54 -11.38
N ILE A 21 11.57 2.30 -11.84
CA ILE A 21 12.78 2.61 -11.05
C ILE A 21 12.83 4.11 -10.72
N ARG A 22 12.66 4.99 -11.73
CA ARG A 22 12.67 6.45 -11.52
C ARG A 22 11.58 6.92 -10.56
N LEU A 23 10.37 6.37 -10.66
CA LEU A 23 9.27 6.66 -9.75
C LEU A 23 9.66 6.24 -8.31
N VAL A 24 10.09 5.01 -8.12
CA VAL A 24 10.47 4.49 -6.79
C VAL A 24 11.61 5.30 -6.17
N ASP A 25 12.62 5.67 -6.95
CA ASP A 25 13.77 6.47 -6.52
C ASP A 25 13.36 7.92 -6.16
N SER A 26 12.34 8.47 -6.83
CA SER A 26 11.77 9.78 -6.47
C SER A 26 10.96 9.79 -5.16
N GLY A 27 10.81 8.62 -4.51
CA GLY A 27 9.99 8.45 -3.33
C GLY A 27 8.52 8.16 -3.62
N TYR A 28 8.11 8.06 -4.89
CA TYR A 28 6.76 7.63 -5.25
C TYR A 28 6.51 6.19 -4.80
N ARG A 29 5.32 5.94 -4.26
CA ARG A 29 4.77 4.61 -3.97
C ARG A 29 3.36 4.53 -4.54
N LEU A 30 2.93 3.32 -4.89
CA LEU A 30 1.58 3.10 -5.40
C LEU A 30 0.54 3.56 -4.35
N PRO A 31 -0.54 4.25 -4.77
CA PRO A 31 -1.67 4.58 -3.90
C PRO A 31 -2.28 3.33 -3.27
N PRO A 32 -3.01 3.41 -2.15
CA PRO A 32 -3.65 2.22 -1.57
C PRO A 32 -4.61 1.58 -2.58
N PRO A 33 -4.71 0.24 -2.68
CA PRO A 33 -5.79 -0.40 -3.43
C PRO A 33 -7.17 -0.09 -2.84
N PRO A 34 -8.25 -0.07 -3.64
CA PRO A 34 -9.61 0.10 -3.14
C PRO A 34 -9.97 -0.94 -2.07
N GLY A 35 -10.52 -0.47 -0.96
CA GLY A 35 -10.88 -1.31 0.19
C GLY A 35 -9.73 -1.71 1.10
N CYS A 36 -8.49 -1.32 0.78
CA CYS A 36 -7.34 -1.53 1.65
C CYS A 36 -7.46 -0.68 2.94
N PRO A 37 -7.43 -1.31 4.13
CA PRO A 37 -7.48 -0.58 5.40
C PRO A 37 -6.23 0.27 5.59
N LYS A 38 -6.36 1.46 6.20
CA LYS A 38 -5.22 2.35 6.49
C LYS A 38 -4.06 1.64 7.21
N PRO A 39 -4.29 0.78 8.23
CA PRO A 39 -3.20 0.06 8.89
C PRO A 39 -2.46 -0.91 7.95
N MET A 40 -3.17 -1.56 7.02
CA MET A 40 -2.56 -2.45 6.04
C MET A 40 -1.70 -1.65 5.07
N TYR A 41 -2.22 -0.53 4.55
CA TYR A 41 -1.43 0.34 3.68
C TYR A 41 -0.19 0.89 4.39
N LYS A 42 -0.31 1.24 5.67
CA LYS A 42 0.84 1.63 6.51
C LYS A 42 1.90 0.53 6.58
N LEU A 43 1.50 -0.74 6.76
CA LEU A 43 2.43 -1.87 6.73
C LEU A 43 3.12 -2.02 5.36
N MET A 44 2.37 -1.84 4.26
CA MET A 44 2.97 -1.83 2.92
C MET A 44 4.03 -0.72 2.78
N MET A 45 3.73 0.49 3.24
CA MET A 45 4.67 1.61 3.22
C MET A 45 5.93 1.33 4.04
N GLN A 46 5.81 0.71 5.21
CA GLN A 46 6.96 0.26 6.01
C GLN A 46 7.83 -0.75 5.26
N CYS A 47 7.22 -1.73 4.58
CA CYS A 47 7.95 -2.67 3.73
C CYS A 47 8.64 -1.98 2.53
N TRP A 48 8.09 -0.85 2.05
CA TRP A 48 8.63 -0.08 0.94
C TRP A 48 9.52 1.11 1.36
N ASN A 49 10.03 1.09 2.59
CA ASN A 49 10.92 2.13 3.08
C ASN A 49 12.17 2.25 2.17
N PRO A 50 12.55 3.47 1.72
CA PRO A 50 13.78 3.68 0.95
C PRO A 50 15.02 3.13 1.66
N ASP A 51 15.12 3.35 2.98
CA ASP A 51 16.21 2.80 3.79
C ASP A 51 15.92 1.35 4.17
N THR A 52 16.81 0.46 3.75
CA THR A 52 16.72 -0.98 4.02
C THR A 52 16.70 -1.31 5.51
N HIS A 53 17.36 -0.51 6.36
CA HIS A 53 17.43 -0.76 7.80
C HIS A 53 16.10 -0.46 8.51
N ASN A 54 15.26 0.38 7.90
CA ASN A 54 13.96 0.75 8.43
C ASN A 54 12.82 -0.13 7.91
N ARG A 55 13.13 -1.17 7.10
CA ARG A 55 12.14 -2.14 6.65
C ARG A 55 11.90 -3.18 7.74
N PRO A 56 10.64 -3.58 8.00
CA PRO A 56 10.34 -4.64 8.94
C PRO A 56 10.95 -5.96 8.48
N SER A 57 11.39 -6.78 9.41
CA SER A 57 11.77 -8.16 9.10
C SER A 57 10.52 -8.97 8.73
N PHE A 58 10.73 -10.17 8.20
CA PHE A 58 9.62 -11.09 7.95
C PHE A 58 8.92 -11.48 9.26
N SER A 59 9.64 -11.61 10.36
CA SER A 59 9.08 -11.90 11.69
C SER A 59 8.20 -10.75 12.21
N ASP A 60 8.60 -9.50 11.99
CA ASP A 60 7.81 -8.34 12.38
C ASP A 60 6.53 -8.25 11.53
N THR A 61 6.66 -8.53 10.23
CA THR A 61 5.55 -8.54 9.29
C THR A 61 4.53 -9.63 9.64
N SER A 62 4.99 -10.86 9.89
CA SER A 62 4.12 -11.98 10.27
C SER A 62 3.44 -11.75 11.61
N SER A 63 4.15 -11.18 12.59
CA SER A 63 3.60 -10.83 13.89
C SER A 63 2.50 -9.76 13.77
N SER A 64 2.74 -8.74 12.94
CA SER A 64 1.74 -7.69 12.66
C SER A 64 0.48 -8.28 12.02
N LEU A 65 0.65 -9.16 11.02
CA LEU A 65 -0.46 -9.82 10.32
C LEU A 65 -1.22 -10.83 11.17
N SER A 66 -0.56 -11.43 12.17
CA SER A 66 -1.15 -12.41 13.09
C SER A 66 -1.72 -11.78 14.36
N SER A 67 -1.64 -10.45 14.48
CA SER A 67 -2.19 -9.72 15.62
C SER A 67 -3.68 -10.04 15.81
N PRO A 68 -4.15 -10.24 17.06
CA PRO A 68 -5.58 -10.33 17.35
C PRO A 68 -6.37 -9.09 16.92
N ASP A 69 -5.69 -7.96 16.75
CA ASP A 69 -6.29 -6.73 16.22
C ASP A 69 -6.65 -6.89 14.74
N LYS A 70 -7.93 -7.13 14.50
CA LYS A 70 -8.47 -7.32 13.16
C LYS A 70 -8.52 -6.04 12.34
N GLN A 71 -8.25 -4.86 12.91
CA GLN A 71 -8.27 -3.60 12.15
C GLN A 71 -7.35 -3.62 10.93
N LEU A 72 -6.26 -4.40 10.99
CA LEU A 72 -5.35 -4.58 9.86
C LEU A 72 -6.01 -5.25 8.64
N LEU A 73 -7.06 -6.05 8.85
CA LEU A 73 -7.75 -6.82 7.80
C LEU A 73 -9.18 -6.36 7.55
N MET A 74 -9.72 -5.45 8.36
CA MET A 74 -11.11 -5.00 8.24
C MET A 74 -11.28 -3.93 7.16
N ILE A 75 -11.99 -4.28 6.09
CA ILE A 75 -12.40 -3.35 5.03
C ILE A 75 -13.18 -2.18 5.63
N ASN A 76 -12.80 -0.96 5.27
CA ASN A 76 -13.57 0.22 5.63
C ASN A 76 -14.91 0.19 4.88
N LYS A 77 -16.02 0.17 5.61
CA LYS A 77 -17.38 0.15 5.04
C LYS A 77 -18.02 1.53 4.95
N GLU A 78 -17.39 2.55 5.55
CA GLU A 78 -17.95 3.90 5.66
C GLU A 78 -17.62 4.77 4.45
N ASP A 79 -16.64 4.36 3.63
CA ASP A 79 -16.19 5.14 2.48
C ASP A 79 -16.55 4.44 1.15
N PRO A 80 -17.37 5.04 0.26
CA PRO A 80 -17.76 4.41 -0.99
C PRO A 80 -16.59 4.16 -1.95
N VAL A 81 -15.45 4.84 -1.81
CA VAL A 81 -14.22 4.54 -2.57
C VAL A 81 -13.41 3.36 -2.00
N THR A 82 -13.86 2.73 -0.91
CA THR A 82 -13.20 1.58 -0.27
C THR A 82 -13.90 0.24 -0.53
N VAL A 83 -14.60 0.08 -1.65
CA VAL A 83 -15.07 -1.25 -2.06
C VAL A 83 -13.89 -2.06 -2.60
N LEU A 84 -13.64 -3.23 -1.99
CA LEU A 84 -12.62 -4.16 -2.46
C LEU A 84 -12.87 -4.54 -3.93
N GLY A 85 -11.85 -4.36 -4.77
CA GLY A 85 -11.95 -4.62 -6.22
C GLY A 85 -12.57 -3.48 -7.04
N GLY A 86 -12.76 -2.30 -6.46
CA GLY A 86 -13.05 -1.08 -7.23
C GLY A 86 -11.90 -0.68 -8.17
N ALA A 87 -12.13 0.32 -9.03
CA ALA A 87 -11.10 0.84 -9.93
C ALA A 87 -10.00 1.58 -9.13
N LEU A 88 -8.71 1.36 -9.46
CA LEU A 88 -7.58 1.81 -8.63
C LEU A 88 -7.57 3.34 -8.41
N GLU A 89 -7.92 4.10 -9.45
CA GLU A 89 -8.04 5.57 -9.46
C GLU A 89 -8.95 6.11 -8.35
N THR A 90 -9.99 5.36 -7.96
CA THR A 90 -10.97 5.80 -6.96
C THR A 90 -10.37 6.01 -5.58
N SER A 91 -9.28 5.29 -5.28
CA SER A 91 -8.61 5.31 -3.98
C SER A 91 -7.36 6.22 -3.92
N HIS A 92 -7.05 6.95 -4.99
CA HIS A 92 -5.84 7.79 -5.07
C HIS A 92 -5.84 8.97 -4.08
N SER A 93 -7.00 9.41 -3.61
CA SER A 93 -7.12 10.47 -2.61
C SER A 93 -7.03 9.97 -1.16
N LEU A 94 -6.93 8.65 -0.93
CA LEU A 94 -6.93 8.06 0.41
C LEU A 94 -5.52 8.01 1.00
N TYR A 95 -5.41 8.29 2.30
CA TYR A 95 -4.16 8.15 3.05
C TYR A 95 -2.99 8.95 2.45
N THR A 96 -3.27 10.16 1.98
CA THR A 96 -2.26 11.04 1.35
C THR A 96 -1.05 11.24 2.25
N ASP A 97 -1.24 11.33 3.56
CA ASP A 97 -0.16 11.36 4.56
C ASP A 97 0.85 10.21 4.39
N LEU A 98 0.36 9.00 4.08
CA LEU A 98 1.21 7.84 3.83
C LEU A 98 1.77 7.86 2.40
N GLN A 99 0.98 8.25 1.39
CA GLN A 99 1.45 8.29 -0.01
C GLN A 99 2.60 9.27 -0.25
N TYR A 100 2.60 10.39 0.48
CA TYR A 100 3.62 11.43 0.37
C TYR A 100 4.77 11.26 1.38
N MET A 101 4.75 10.20 2.21
CA MET A 101 5.73 9.98 3.29
C MET A 101 7.19 10.01 2.82
N TYR A 102 7.47 9.55 1.60
CA TYR A 102 8.82 9.48 1.05
C TYR A 102 9.08 10.46 -0.09
N LYS A 103 8.09 11.29 -0.47
CA LYS A 103 8.29 12.33 -1.48
C LYS A 103 8.89 13.56 -0.78
N ASN A 104 10.04 14.02 -1.27
CA ASN A 104 10.67 15.26 -0.82
C ASN A 104 9.90 16.50 -1.28
#